data_AF-A0A956RJT0-F1
#
_entry.id   AF-A0A956RJT0-F1
#
_cell.length_a   1.000
_cell.length_b   1.000
_cell.length_c   1.000
_cell.angle_alpha   90.00
_cell.angle_beta   90.00
_cell.angle_gamma   90.00
#
_symmetry.space_group_name_H-M   'P 1'
#
loop_
_entity.id
_entity.type
_entity.pdbx_description
1 polymer ?
#
loop_
_entity_poly.entity_id
_entity_poly.type
_entity_poly.pdbx_seq_one_letter_code
_entity_poly.pdbx_strand_id
1 'polypeptide(L)'
;MARSPDILAWRKYPEPDGTEFRARELETEDRVEALFDSCQILESVIFASGWRLLFQRYGLAGLVRINKRSGWFNEEDDAEAEESLIDEARLAGYDPVGDVFGAQGETTGEFYA
;
A
#
# COMPACT_ATOMS: atom_id res chain seq x y z
N MET A 1 -0.31 -21.72 4.54
CA MET A 1 0.74 -21.50 3.52
C MET A 1 1.54 -20.28 3.94
N ALA A 2 2.87 -20.41 4.10
CA ALA A 2 3.71 -19.25 4.34
C ALA A 2 3.80 -18.45 3.03
N ARG A 3 3.53 -17.14 3.08
CA ARG A 3 3.62 -16.26 1.91
C ARG A 3 5.07 -16.10 1.50
N SER A 4 5.37 -16.21 0.20
CA SER A 4 6.70 -15.87 -0.33
C SER A 4 7.01 -14.40 -0.08
N PRO A 5 8.22 -14.05 0.39
CA PRO A 5 8.59 -12.67 0.71
C PRO A 5 8.58 -11.74 -0.51
N ASP A 6 8.60 -12.29 -1.73
CA ASP A 6 8.58 -11.55 -3.00
C ASP A 6 7.18 -11.07 -3.44
N ILE A 7 6.11 -11.52 -2.77
CA ILE A 7 4.74 -11.08 -3.08
C ILE A 7 4.44 -9.81 -2.28
N LEU A 8 4.19 -8.73 -3.00
CA LEU A 8 4.05 -7.38 -2.45
C LEU A 8 2.60 -6.90 -2.35
N ALA A 9 1.75 -7.36 -3.27
CA ALA A 9 0.31 -7.17 -3.21
C ALA A 9 -0.39 -8.40 -3.79
N TRP A 10 -1.68 -8.53 -3.51
CA TRP A 10 -2.51 -9.60 -4.07
C TRP A 10 -3.89 -9.06 -4.41
N ARG A 11 -4.41 -9.47 -5.56
CA ARG A 11 -5.78 -9.22 -6.00
C ARG A 11 -6.54 -10.54 -6.06
N LYS A 12 -7.82 -10.55 -5.67
CA LYS A 12 -8.65 -11.77 -5.68
C LYS A 12 -8.98 -12.31 -7.07
N TYR A 13 -8.88 -11.50 -8.12
CA TYR A 13 -9.20 -11.89 -9.48
C TYR A 13 -7.96 -12.20 -10.33
N PRO A 14 -8.07 -13.15 -11.29
CA PRO A 14 -9.24 -14.01 -11.51
C PRO A 14 -9.38 -15.08 -10.41
N GLU A 15 -10.60 -15.32 -9.93
CA GLU A 15 -10.85 -16.40 -8.97
C GLU A 15 -10.73 -17.78 -9.65
N PRO A 16 -10.26 -18.83 -8.94
CA PRO A 16 -9.86 -18.85 -7.52
C PRO A 16 -8.40 -18.48 -7.27
N ASP A 17 -7.59 -18.35 -8.32
CA ASP A 17 -6.13 -18.25 -8.21
C ASP A 17 -5.66 -16.87 -7.71
N GLY A 18 -6.40 -15.82 -8.05
CA GLY A 18 -6.02 -14.43 -7.83
C GLY A 18 -4.82 -14.00 -8.67
N THR A 19 -4.35 -12.78 -8.42
CA THR A 19 -3.17 -12.19 -9.05
C THR A 19 -2.19 -11.74 -7.98
N GLU A 20 -0.97 -12.28 -8.02
CA GLU A 20 0.15 -11.83 -7.19
C GLU A 20 0.92 -10.72 -7.88
N PHE A 21 1.27 -9.67 -7.12
CA PHE A 21 2.09 -8.57 -7.60
C PHE A 21 3.49 -8.67 -7.00
N ARG A 22 4.52 -8.70 -7.85
CA ARG A 22 5.93 -8.60 -7.46
C ARG A 22 6.49 -7.23 -7.80
N ALA A 23 7.74 -6.95 -7.44
CA ALA A 23 8.37 -5.64 -7.64
C ALA A 23 8.30 -5.11 -9.09
N ARG A 24 8.41 -6.00 -10.09
CA ARG A 24 8.27 -5.68 -11.51
C ARG A 24 6.86 -5.25 -11.93
N GLU A 25 5.84 -5.76 -11.26
CA GLU A 25 4.45 -5.35 -11.49
C GLU A 25 4.19 -3.94 -10.94
N LEU A 26 5.06 -3.40 -10.09
CA LEU A 26 4.89 -2.09 -9.43
C LEU A 26 5.93 -1.04 -9.88
N GLU A 27 6.51 -1.22 -11.08
CA GLU A 27 7.57 -0.36 -11.65
C GLU A 27 7.09 0.94 -12.26
N THR A 28 5.83 1.02 -12.65
CA THR A 28 5.27 2.19 -13.33
C THR A 28 4.09 2.74 -12.54
N GLU A 29 3.94 4.08 -12.54
CA GLU A 29 2.82 4.75 -11.87
C GLU A 29 1.47 4.19 -12.33
N ASP A 30 1.27 3.92 -13.63
CA ASP A 30 0.00 3.39 -14.16
C ASP A 30 -0.36 2.00 -13.61
N ARG A 31 0.63 1.19 -13.22
CA ARG A 31 0.38 -0.12 -12.61
C ARG A 31 0.06 0.01 -11.12
N VAL A 32 0.65 0.99 -10.44
CA VAL A 32 0.33 1.31 -9.05
C VAL A 32 -1.06 1.93 -8.96
N GLU A 33 -1.42 2.81 -9.90
CA GLU A 33 -2.78 3.35 -10.04
C GLU A 33 -3.80 2.22 -10.20
N ALA A 34 -3.59 1.29 -11.15
CA ALA A 34 -4.49 0.16 -11.33
C ALA A 34 -4.60 -0.75 -10.09
N LEU A 35 -3.52 -0.86 -9.30
CA LEU A 35 -3.57 -1.55 -8.01
C LEU A 35 -4.41 -0.76 -6.99
N PHE A 36 -4.23 0.56 -6.89
CA PHE A 36 -5.02 1.43 -6.01
C PHE A 36 -6.52 1.39 -6.37
N ASP A 37 -6.86 1.44 -7.67
CA ASP A 37 -8.24 1.29 -8.15
C ASP A 37 -8.88 -0.01 -7.64
N SER A 38 -8.10 -1.10 -7.64
CA SER A 38 -8.59 -2.39 -7.15
C SER A 38 -8.62 -2.48 -5.61
N CYS A 39 -7.79 -1.73 -4.90
CA CYS A 39 -7.87 -1.60 -3.44
C CYS A 39 -9.12 -0.80 -3.02
N GLN A 40 -9.49 0.25 -3.77
CA GLN A 40 -10.70 1.04 -3.55
C GLN A 40 -11.97 0.20 -3.48
N ILE A 41 -12.08 -0.81 -4.35
CA ILE A 41 -13.23 -1.72 -4.41
C ILE A 41 -13.02 -3.04 -3.63
N LEU A 42 -12.05 -3.06 -2.71
CA LEU A 42 -11.76 -4.20 -1.82
C LEU A 42 -11.46 -5.51 -2.59
N GLU A 43 -10.81 -5.41 -3.74
CA GLU A 43 -10.36 -6.56 -4.52
C GLU A 43 -8.89 -6.89 -4.29
N SER A 44 -8.12 -5.90 -3.86
CA SER A 44 -6.68 -6.02 -3.65
C SER A 44 -6.26 -5.59 -2.26
N VAL A 45 -5.17 -6.18 -1.79
CA VAL A 45 -4.48 -5.79 -0.56
C VAL A 45 -2.99 -5.67 -0.84
N ILE A 46 -2.40 -4.58 -0.33
CA ILE A 46 -0.96 -4.31 -0.39
C ILE A 46 -0.36 -4.72 0.96
N PHE A 47 0.73 -5.48 0.95
CA PHE A 47 1.38 -5.91 2.20
C PHE A 47 2.40 -4.89 2.66
N ALA A 48 2.84 -5.02 3.91
CA ALA A 48 3.90 -4.20 4.49
C ALA A 48 5.10 -4.02 3.54
N SER A 49 5.62 -5.12 2.98
CA SER A 49 6.76 -5.08 2.05
C SER A 49 6.43 -4.36 0.73
N GLY A 50 5.18 -4.45 0.27
CA GLY A 50 4.69 -3.71 -0.89
C GLY A 50 4.63 -2.21 -0.62
N TRP A 51 4.06 -1.80 0.51
CA TRP A 51 4.05 -0.41 0.92
C TRP A 51 5.47 0.16 1.05
N ARG A 52 6.38 -0.57 1.69
CA ARG A 52 7.80 -0.16 1.76
C ARG A 52 8.40 0.09 0.38
N LEU A 53 8.20 -0.82 -0.58
CA LEU A 53 8.68 -0.64 -1.94
C LEU A 53 8.08 0.62 -2.58
N LEU A 54 6.76 0.81 -2.45
CA LEU A 54 6.05 1.94 -3.04
C LEU A 54 6.58 3.29 -2.48
N PHE A 55 6.74 3.39 -1.17
CA PHE A 55 7.30 4.57 -0.52
C PHE A 55 8.75 4.84 -0.93
N GLN A 56 9.59 3.80 -1.01
CA GLN A 56 10.99 3.96 -1.45
C GLN A 56 11.11 4.37 -2.93
N ARG A 57 10.21 3.89 -3.79
CA ARG A 57 10.26 4.11 -5.23
C ARG A 57 9.67 5.46 -5.64
N TYR A 58 8.50 5.81 -5.13
CA TYR A 58 7.75 6.98 -5.58
C TYR A 58 7.80 8.15 -4.59
N GLY A 59 8.17 7.88 -3.33
CA GLY A 59 8.03 8.83 -2.24
C GLY A 59 6.57 9.17 -1.94
N LEU A 60 6.33 9.82 -0.80
CA LEU A 60 4.98 10.18 -0.37
C LEU A 60 4.27 11.09 -1.41
N ALA A 61 4.93 12.14 -1.89
CA ALA A 61 4.37 13.03 -2.90
C ALA A 61 4.05 12.33 -4.24
N GLY A 62 4.79 11.28 -4.61
CA GLY A 62 4.48 10.47 -5.78
C GLY A 62 3.23 9.61 -5.56
N LEU A 63 3.13 8.98 -4.39
CA LEU A 63 1.96 8.18 -4.01
C LEU A 63 0.70 9.02 -3.89
N VAL A 64 0.77 10.26 -3.37
CA VAL A 64 -0.37 11.20 -3.36
C VAL A 64 -0.86 11.49 -4.78
N ARG A 65 0.05 11.77 -5.73
CA ARG A 65 -0.33 11.98 -7.14
C ARG A 65 -1.01 10.75 -7.74
N ILE A 66 -0.48 9.56 -7.47
CA ILE A 66 -1.07 8.29 -7.98
C ILE A 66 -2.45 8.05 -7.35
N ASN A 67 -2.57 8.26 -6.03
CA ASN A 67 -3.85 8.17 -5.32
C ASN A 67 -4.91 9.11 -5.91
N LYS A 68 -4.55 10.38 -6.17
CA LYS A 68 -5.48 11.35 -6.76
C LYS A 68 -5.93 11.00 -8.18
N ARG A 69 -5.08 10.32 -8.96
CA ARG A 69 -5.44 9.81 -10.29
C ARG A 69 -6.40 8.63 -10.19
N SER A 70 -6.11 7.69 -9.30
CA SER A 70 -6.94 6.51 -9.01
C SER A 70 -8.29 6.89 -8.39
N GLY A 71 -8.32 7.92 -7.55
CA GLY A 71 -9.49 8.30 -6.76
C GLY A 71 -9.78 7.33 -5.62
N TRP A 72 -8.79 6.54 -5.17
CA TRP A 72 -8.97 5.60 -4.06
C TRP A 72 -9.42 6.34 -2.81
N PHE A 73 -8.62 7.30 -2.35
CA PHE A 73 -9.10 8.27 -1.38
C PHE A 73 -9.55 9.56 -2.07
N ASN A 74 -10.73 10.05 -1.67
CA ASN A 74 -11.34 11.23 -2.27
C ASN A 74 -11.08 12.48 -1.40
N GLU A 75 -9.81 12.71 -1.03
CA GLU A 75 -9.42 13.95 -0.35
C GLU A 75 -9.13 15.07 -1.35
N GLU A 76 -9.70 16.24 -1.08
CA GLU A 76 -9.39 17.46 -1.84
C GLU A 76 -7.99 17.99 -1.48
N ASP A 77 -7.58 17.79 -0.22
CA ASP A 77 -6.31 18.27 0.34
C ASP A 77 -5.17 17.25 0.22
N ASP A 78 -3.97 17.73 -0.08
CA ASP A 78 -2.79 16.86 -0.18
C ASP A 78 -2.37 16.29 1.18
N ALA A 79 -2.49 17.04 2.28
CA ALA A 79 -2.05 16.57 3.59
C ALA A 79 -2.98 15.48 4.13
N GLU A 80 -4.29 15.59 3.90
CA GLU A 80 -5.22 14.50 4.25
C GLU A 80 -4.90 13.23 3.44
N ALA A 81 -4.61 13.36 2.14
CA ALA A 81 -4.19 12.22 1.31
C ALA A 81 -2.86 11.60 1.77
N GLU A 82 -1.93 12.42 2.24
CA GLU A 82 -0.67 11.97 2.84
C GLU A 82 -0.93 11.12 4.09
N GLU A 83 -1.76 11.61 5.01
CA GLU A 83 -2.10 10.89 6.24
C GLU A 83 -2.80 9.57 5.93
N SER A 84 -3.79 9.54 5.03
CA SER A 84 -4.51 8.31 4.65
C SER A 84 -3.58 7.24 4.07
N LEU A 85 -2.62 7.64 3.22
CA LEU A 85 -1.62 6.71 2.66
C LEU A 85 -0.67 6.16 3.74
N ILE A 86 -0.29 6.99 4.71
CA ILE A 86 0.55 6.57 5.83
C ILE A 86 -0.21 5.59 6.73
N ASP A 87 -1.48 5.86 7.00
CA ASP A 87 -2.31 5.01 7.86
C ASP A 87 -2.59 3.65 7.21
N GLU A 88 -2.88 3.58 5.91
CA GLU A 88 -3.00 2.29 5.21
C GLU A 88 -1.70 1.48 5.26
N ALA A 89 -0.56 2.13 5.07
CA ALA A 89 0.73 1.47 5.17
C ALA A 89 0.95 0.87 6.57
N ARG A 90 0.59 1.63 7.62
CA ARG A 90 0.67 1.19 9.01
C ARG A 90 -0.28 0.05 9.31
N LEU A 91 -1.52 0.11 8.81
CA LEU A 91 -2.49 -0.99 8.90
C LEU A 91 -1.97 -2.27 8.25
N ALA A 92 -1.24 -2.14 7.13
CA ALA A 92 -0.59 -3.26 6.47
C ALA A 92 0.68 -3.76 7.19
N GLY A 93 1.16 -3.04 8.21
CA GLY A 93 2.30 -3.42 9.05
C GLY A 93 3.63 -2.72 8.73
N TYR A 94 3.59 -1.57 8.05
CA TYR A 94 4.77 -0.78 7.69
C TYR A 94 4.60 0.70 8.08
N ASP A 95 5.52 1.24 8.87
CA ASP A 95 5.57 2.68 9.16
C ASP A 95 6.54 3.39 8.20
N PRO A 96 6.04 4.23 7.27
CA PRO A 96 6.88 4.91 6.29
C PRO A 96 7.72 6.04 6.87
N VAL A 97 7.38 6.55 8.06
CA VAL A 97 8.11 7.66 8.70
C VAL A 97 9.44 7.16 9.28
N GLY A 98 9.41 5.99 9.94
CA GLY A 98 10.61 5.33 10.48
C GLY A 98 11.30 4.34 9.52
N ASP A 99 10.70 4.01 8.37
CA ASP A 99 11.08 2.87 7.52
C ASP A 99 11.16 1.54 8.31
N VAL A 100 10.19 1.31 9.20
CA VAL A 100 10.15 0.12 10.08
C VAL A 100 8.93 -0.75 9.82
N PHE A 101 9.09 -2.06 10.01
CA PHE A 101 7.98 -3.01 10.04
C PHE A 101 7.48 -3.18 11.47
N GLY A 102 6.17 -3.16 11.66
CA GLY A 102 5.54 -3.39 12.96
C GLY A 102 4.04 -3.59 12.77
N ALA A 103 3.46 -4.54 13.49
CA ALA A 103 2.00 -4.63 13.55
C ALA A 103 1.51 -3.43 14.37
N GLN A 104 0.45 -2.74 13.92
CA GLN A 104 -0.41 -2.08 14.90
C GLN A 104 -0.88 -3.19 15.84
N GLY A 105 -0.29 -3.24 17.04
CA GLY A 105 -0.81 -4.05 18.11
C GLY A 105 -2.25 -3.61 18.32
N GLU A 106 -3.20 -4.52 18.10
CA GLU A 106 -4.52 -4.34 18.66
C GLU A 106 -4.32 -4.09 20.17
N THR A 107 -4.62 -2.86 20.59
CA THR A 107 -4.36 -2.27 21.91
C THR A 107 -2.96 -1.64 22.08
N THR A 108 -3.00 -0.37 22.49
CA THR A 108 -1.87 0.54 22.82
C THR A 108 -1.07 1.08 21.64
N GLY A 109 -1.48 2.27 21.18
CA GLY A 109 -0.71 3.13 20.28
C GLY A 109 0.56 3.67 20.94
N GLU A 110 1.56 2.81 21.07
CA GLU A 110 2.92 3.19 21.43
C GLU A 110 3.92 2.41 20.56
N PHE A 111 4.61 3.14 19.68
CA PHE A 111 5.80 2.66 19.00
C PHE A 111 7.00 2.85 19.93
N TYR A 112 7.72 1.78 20.28
CA TYR A 112 8.99 1.89 20.99
C TYR A 112 10.15 1.78 19.99
N ALA A 113 11.07 2.75 20.08
CA ALA A 113 12.27 2.93 19.26
C ALA A 113 13.36 1.87 19.52
#